data_AF-A0A846Q2E6-F1
#
_entry.id   AF-A0A846Q2E6-F1
#
_cell.length_a   1.000
_cell.length_b   1.000
_cell.length_c   1.000
_cell.angle_alpha   90.00
_cell.angle_beta   90.00
_cell.angle_gamma   90.00
#
_symmetry.space_group_name_H-M   'P 1'
#
loop_
_entity.id
_entity.type
_entity.pdbx_description
1 polymer ?
#
loop_
_entity_poly.entity_id
_entity_poly.type
_entity_poly.pdbx_seq_one_letter_code
_entity_poly.pdbx_strand_id
1 'polypeptide(L)'
;MIIVYADDSWRVIGQNSQMAAIKHEDGVEKMIIAVQTDYRNTTGTKSVWIFPVPGDPEQMELDVLEKLPTLGGRNVTTQAKNDLTTSLSLISFSQVYNFFVLLLSSPGYYTSGLGPETYGKLGVEVFERVEKFGVTTELIGADDSESFNNYISGKGLSFSGESKDLIDEYIGKDYSFVLFWISDLEEFKNHTISESMWSMRMFTNIGVYVSFPSERIYYPMKLTSAYGGKTIPVQLYIIGYAEPEFYDEIKNSKESWLSVSHLFQKNYEIPEELEKFFGQSGTVNFVYTDVKMHVPANLFVEDFWIEPKGDEEYFSKYQTPIFISVNIQWISILWLLIISAVSSVLAGFIIFWDQKPKIKVFSLLGLSNIFSLIAFAIASCKVLGPEDKKEVKKQNTTKRRLIFLLIVIVYLSLVNIFFIYLPSQFRYFYFFETLPFVLTFLVLPPALFFAFGHSKRPQTTKFILVFTILFTVLNYFVYAGLLSLI
;
A
#
# COMPACT_ATOMS: atom_id res chain seq x y z
N MET A 1 -19.47 20.24 10.45
CA MET A 1 -19.23 21.70 10.60
C MET A 1 -18.65 22.02 11.97
N ILE A 2 -17.60 22.85 12.07
CA ILE A 2 -16.98 23.29 13.33
C ILE A 2 -17.23 24.78 13.57
N ILE A 3 -17.76 25.13 14.75
CA ILE A 3 -18.21 26.46 15.14
C ILE A 3 -17.58 26.82 16.51
N VAL A 4 -17.12 28.06 16.67
CA VAL A 4 -16.44 28.55 17.88
C VAL A 4 -17.06 29.87 18.36
N TYR A 5 -17.10 30.06 19.68
CA TYR A 5 -17.49 31.31 20.30
C TYR A 5 -16.28 32.26 20.37
N ALA A 6 -16.35 33.38 19.66
CA ALA A 6 -15.33 34.43 19.69
C ALA A 6 -15.96 35.78 19.31
N ASP A 7 -15.45 36.87 19.89
CA ASP A 7 -15.93 38.24 19.64
C ASP A 7 -17.46 38.36 19.83
N ASP A 8 -17.94 37.81 20.95
CA ASP A 8 -19.34 37.68 21.37
C ASP A 8 -20.33 37.12 20.33
N SER A 9 -19.83 36.26 19.44
CA SER A 9 -20.63 35.56 18.43
C SER A 9 -20.14 34.13 18.19
N TRP A 10 -21.02 33.26 17.71
CA TRP A 10 -20.65 31.95 17.19
C TRP A 10 -20.34 32.05 15.70
N ARG A 11 -19.14 31.60 15.30
CA ARG A 11 -18.70 31.59 13.90
C ARG A 11 -18.04 30.29 13.50
N VAL A 12 -18.25 29.91 12.24
CA VAL A 12 -17.59 28.78 11.58
C VAL A 12 -16.08 29.04 11.52
N ILE A 13 -15.25 28.14 12.04
CA ILE A 13 -13.78 28.32 12.07
C ILE A 13 -13.04 27.49 11.03
N GLY A 14 -12.00 28.08 10.45
CA GLY A 14 -11.22 27.50 9.36
C GLY A 14 -10.62 26.12 9.68
N GLN A 15 -11.31 25.07 9.26
CA GLN A 15 -10.84 23.69 9.28
C GLN A 15 -9.71 23.47 8.25
N ASN A 16 -8.73 22.63 8.57
CA ASN A 16 -7.54 22.40 7.74
C ASN A 16 -7.51 21.03 7.05
N SER A 17 -8.19 20.02 7.61
CA SER A 17 -8.52 18.77 6.94
C SER A 17 -9.60 17.99 7.69
N GLN A 18 -10.17 16.99 7.01
CA GLN A 18 -11.01 15.91 7.54
C GLN A 18 -10.33 14.57 7.27
N MET A 19 -10.41 13.66 8.24
CA MET A 19 -9.99 12.28 8.09
C MET A 19 -11.06 11.36 8.69
N ALA A 20 -11.35 10.25 8.03
CA ALA A 20 -12.14 9.18 8.61
C ALA A 20 -11.58 7.81 8.27
N ALA A 21 -11.81 6.84 9.15
CA ALA A 21 -11.72 5.42 8.84
C ALA A 21 -13.11 4.81 9.01
N ILE A 22 -13.55 4.02 8.04
CA ILE A 22 -14.91 3.49 7.96
C ILE A 22 -14.84 2.00 7.72
N LYS A 23 -15.54 1.18 8.51
CA LYS A 23 -15.74 -0.26 8.26
C LYS A 23 -17.25 -0.50 8.11
N HIS A 24 -17.66 -1.12 7.01
CA HIS A 24 -19.04 -1.51 6.76
C HIS A 24 -19.13 -3.03 6.69
N GLU A 25 -20.02 -3.63 7.50
CA GLU A 25 -20.14 -5.07 7.67
C GLU A 25 -21.56 -5.42 8.15
N ASP A 26 -22.20 -6.42 7.54
CA ASP A 26 -23.54 -6.92 7.90
C ASP A 26 -24.65 -5.86 8.09
N GLY A 27 -24.59 -4.75 7.35
CA GLY A 27 -25.56 -3.64 7.43
C GLY A 27 -25.32 -2.65 8.57
N VAL A 28 -24.15 -2.70 9.20
CA VAL A 28 -23.69 -1.75 10.21
C VAL A 28 -22.45 -1.03 9.69
N GLU A 29 -22.45 0.30 9.78
CA GLU A 29 -21.23 1.10 9.62
C GLU A 29 -20.60 1.37 10.99
N LYS A 30 -19.27 1.30 11.03
CA LYS A 30 -18.41 1.84 12.08
C LYS A 30 -17.53 2.91 11.47
N MET A 31 -17.68 4.16 11.89
CA MET A 31 -16.87 5.29 11.45
C MET A 31 -16.07 5.86 12.63
N ILE A 32 -14.76 6.03 12.46
CA ILE A 32 -13.94 6.92 13.29
C ILE A 32 -13.64 8.16 12.46
N ILE A 33 -14.09 9.32 12.88
CA ILE A 33 -13.96 10.60 12.17
C ILE A 33 -13.20 11.62 13.02
N ALA A 34 -12.28 12.37 12.40
CA ALA A 34 -11.41 13.33 13.05
C ALA A 34 -11.18 14.59 12.19
N VAL A 35 -10.92 15.71 12.85
CA VAL A 35 -10.87 17.03 12.22
C VAL A 35 -9.64 17.82 12.62
N GLN A 36 -8.85 18.25 11.63
CA GLN A 36 -7.69 19.08 11.89
C GLN A 36 -8.09 20.55 11.94
N THR A 37 -8.03 21.17 13.11
CA THR A 37 -8.26 22.60 13.34
C THR A 37 -6.96 23.38 13.52
N ASP A 38 -6.97 24.69 13.24
CA ASP A 38 -5.87 25.57 13.66
C ASP A 38 -6.04 26.00 15.13
N TYR A 39 -5.88 25.04 16.05
CA TYR A 39 -6.10 25.26 17.48
C TYR A 39 -5.18 26.36 18.07
N ARG A 40 -4.00 26.59 17.46
CA ARG A 40 -3.04 27.61 17.91
C ARG A 40 -3.49 29.04 17.61
N ASN A 41 -4.25 29.23 16.53
CA ASN A 41 -4.85 30.51 16.16
C ASN A 41 -6.32 30.65 16.59
N THR A 42 -6.87 29.64 17.28
CA THR A 42 -8.26 29.66 17.77
C THR A 42 -8.31 30.29 19.16
N THR A 43 -8.70 31.57 19.23
CA THR A 43 -8.80 32.36 20.48
C THR A 43 -10.09 32.13 21.27
N GLY A 44 -11.04 31.36 20.74
CA GLY A 44 -12.35 31.16 21.36
C GLY A 44 -12.33 30.18 22.53
N THR A 45 -13.13 30.47 23.56
CA THR A 45 -13.19 29.70 24.81
C THR A 45 -14.09 28.46 24.75
N LYS A 46 -14.85 28.29 23.67
CA LYS A 46 -15.69 27.12 23.39
C LYS A 46 -15.66 26.79 21.90
N SER A 47 -15.56 25.50 21.57
CA SER A 47 -15.65 24.97 20.22
C SER A 47 -16.60 23.78 20.17
N VAL A 48 -17.46 23.73 19.15
CA VAL A 48 -18.36 22.60 18.91
C VAL A 48 -18.23 22.15 17.46
N TRP A 49 -18.08 20.84 17.27
CA TRP A 49 -18.12 20.18 15.97
C TRP A 49 -19.38 19.33 15.92
N ILE A 50 -20.17 19.49 14.85
CA ILE A 50 -21.43 18.78 14.63
C ILE A 50 -21.38 18.09 13.27
N PHE A 51 -21.84 16.84 13.24
CA PHE A 51 -22.15 16.11 12.02
C PHE A 51 -23.38 15.21 12.22
N PRO A 52 -24.23 15.06 11.18
CA PRO A 52 -25.33 14.11 11.19
C PRO A 52 -24.84 12.69 10.90
N VAL A 53 -25.63 11.70 11.32
CA VAL A 53 -25.45 10.26 11.08
C VAL A 53 -26.84 9.68 10.79
N PRO A 54 -27.07 8.92 9.71
CA PRO A 54 -28.40 8.40 9.39
C PRO A 54 -28.86 7.36 10.42
N GLY A 55 -30.17 7.32 10.67
CA GLY A 55 -30.81 6.33 11.53
C GLY A 55 -31.15 6.78 12.95
N ASP A 56 -31.82 5.85 13.64
CA ASP A 56 -32.29 5.91 15.03
C ASP A 56 -31.13 5.85 16.04
N PRO A 57 -31.02 6.82 16.98
CA PRO A 57 -29.94 6.87 17.96
C PRO A 57 -30.00 5.77 19.03
N GLU A 58 -31.14 5.08 19.24
CA GLU A 58 -31.19 3.89 20.11
C GLU A 58 -30.39 2.70 19.53
N GLN A 59 -30.09 2.74 18.22
CA GLN A 59 -29.42 1.67 17.48
C GLN A 59 -27.94 1.98 17.21
N MET A 60 -27.41 3.06 17.80
CA MET A 60 -26.04 3.51 17.62
C MET A 60 -25.15 3.25 18.85
N GLU A 61 -23.84 3.33 18.64
CA GLU A 61 -22.83 3.26 19.69
C GLU A 61 -21.78 4.36 19.47
N LEU A 62 -21.57 5.23 20.45
CA LEU A 62 -20.62 6.33 20.41
C LEU A 62 -19.29 5.94 21.11
N ASP A 63 -18.18 6.58 20.72
CA ASP A 63 -16.97 6.61 21.54
C ASP A 63 -16.06 7.79 21.17
N VAL A 64 -15.06 8.03 22.01
CA VAL A 64 -13.93 8.90 21.72
C VAL A 64 -12.67 8.05 21.83
N LEU A 65 -11.92 7.97 20.73
CA LEU A 65 -10.71 7.13 20.62
C LEU A 65 -9.47 8.02 20.50
N GLU A 66 -8.40 7.69 21.22
CA GLU A 66 -7.14 8.46 21.21
C GLU A 66 -6.28 8.19 19.95
N LYS A 67 -6.77 7.37 19.01
CA LYS A 67 -6.03 6.97 17.80
C LYS A 67 -6.95 6.84 16.60
N LEU A 68 -6.35 7.05 15.42
CA LEU A 68 -6.89 6.69 14.10
C LEU A 68 -6.11 5.50 13.53
N PRO A 69 -6.72 4.64 12.69
CA PRO A 69 -6.00 3.57 12.00
C PRO A 69 -4.84 4.10 11.14
N THR A 70 -3.62 3.78 11.56
CA THR A 70 -2.35 4.18 10.90
C THR A 70 -2.03 3.31 9.69
N LEU A 71 -2.84 3.42 8.63
CA LEU A 71 -2.75 2.55 7.46
C LEU A 71 -1.55 2.88 6.57
N GLY A 72 -0.66 1.90 6.40
CA GLY A 72 0.55 1.96 5.57
C GLY A 72 0.50 0.98 4.38
N GLY A 73 -0.71 0.68 3.90
CA GLY A 73 -0.97 -0.32 2.88
C GLY A 73 -0.37 0.03 1.53
N ARG A 74 -0.17 -1.01 0.72
CA ARG A 74 0.50 -0.92 -0.57
C ARG A 74 -0.48 -1.26 -1.67
N ASN A 75 -0.39 -0.54 -2.79
CA ASN A 75 -1.09 -0.94 -4.01
C ASN A 75 -0.52 -2.31 -4.44
N VAL A 76 -1.36 -3.34 -4.48
CA VAL A 76 -0.93 -4.73 -4.71
C VAL A 76 -0.27 -4.93 -6.07
N THR A 77 -0.68 -4.18 -7.09
CA THR A 77 -0.07 -4.20 -8.42
C THR A 77 1.34 -3.61 -8.40
N THR A 78 1.53 -2.44 -7.76
CA THR A 78 2.84 -1.84 -7.55
C THR A 78 3.73 -2.70 -6.65
N GLN A 79 3.18 -3.28 -5.59
CA GLN A 79 3.91 -4.19 -4.73
C GLN A 79 4.32 -5.46 -5.49
N ALA A 80 3.43 -6.10 -6.25
CA ALA A 80 3.77 -7.29 -7.03
C ALA A 80 4.88 -6.99 -8.06
N LYS A 81 4.87 -5.82 -8.70
CA LYS A 81 5.98 -5.37 -9.57
C LYS A 81 7.29 -5.16 -8.80
N ASN A 82 7.24 -4.56 -7.61
CA ASN A 82 8.42 -4.35 -6.78
C ASN A 82 8.97 -5.68 -6.23
N ASP A 83 8.13 -6.52 -5.62
CA ASP A 83 8.49 -7.83 -5.08
C ASP A 83 9.04 -8.75 -6.18
N LEU A 84 8.47 -8.71 -7.39
CA LEU A 84 8.99 -9.39 -8.57
C LEU A 84 10.37 -8.83 -8.98
N THR A 85 10.53 -7.51 -9.04
CA THR A 85 11.80 -6.87 -9.41
C THR A 85 12.89 -7.22 -8.39
N THR A 86 12.60 -7.13 -7.09
CA THR A 86 13.50 -7.52 -6.00
C THR A 86 13.80 -9.02 -6.00
N SER A 87 12.85 -9.88 -6.35
CA SER A 87 13.10 -11.34 -6.36
C SER A 87 13.86 -11.80 -7.60
N LEU A 88 13.63 -11.16 -8.76
CA LEU A 88 14.44 -11.39 -9.96
C LEU A 88 15.83 -10.74 -9.87
N SER A 89 15.98 -9.63 -9.12
CA SER A 89 17.31 -9.14 -8.72
C SER A 89 17.96 -10.08 -7.70
N LEU A 90 17.22 -10.70 -6.77
CA LEU A 90 17.75 -11.76 -5.89
C LEU A 90 18.20 -13.03 -6.65
N ILE A 91 17.52 -13.46 -7.74
CA ILE A 91 18.04 -14.50 -8.65
C ILE A 91 19.35 -14.05 -9.34
N SER A 92 19.48 -12.75 -9.60
CA SER A 92 20.70 -12.15 -10.17
C SER A 92 21.82 -12.01 -9.11
N PHE A 93 21.46 -11.86 -7.83
CA PHE A 93 22.37 -11.75 -6.68
C PHE A 93 22.75 -13.10 -6.05
N SER A 94 21.95 -14.16 -6.25
CA SER A 94 22.30 -15.54 -5.85
C SER A 94 23.49 -16.10 -6.63
N GLN A 95 24.02 -15.33 -7.57
CA GLN A 95 25.34 -15.48 -8.19
C GLN A 95 26.48 -15.16 -7.21
N VAL A 96 26.52 -15.86 -6.06
CA VAL A 96 27.62 -15.96 -5.09
C VAL A 96 27.93 -14.70 -4.25
N TYR A 97 27.92 -13.48 -4.79
CA TYR A 97 28.63 -12.35 -4.15
C TYR A 97 27.84 -11.52 -3.10
N ASN A 98 26.51 -11.60 -3.03
CA ASN A 98 25.70 -10.70 -2.18
C ASN A 98 25.22 -11.29 -0.83
N PHE A 99 25.67 -12.49 -0.45
CA PHE A 99 25.22 -13.21 0.76
C PHE A 99 25.44 -12.44 2.09
N PHE A 100 26.41 -11.53 2.14
CA PHE A 100 26.84 -10.85 3.38
C PHE A 100 25.96 -9.67 3.83
N VAL A 101 25.09 -9.12 2.97
CA VAL A 101 24.37 -7.86 3.27
C VAL A 101 23.08 -8.09 4.07
N LEU A 102 22.48 -9.28 3.97
CA LEU A 102 21.12 -9.58 4.42
C LEU A 102 20.98 -9.92 5.92
N LEU A 103 22.02 -9.69 6.72
CA LEU A 103 22.17 -10.27 8.07
C LEU A 103 22.05 -9.25 9.22
N LEU A 104 21.60 -8.01 8.96
CA LEU A 104 21.88 -6.85 9.82
C LEU A 104 20.66 -5.99 10.24
N SER A 105 19.41 -6.42 10.06
CA SER A 105 18.24 -5.53 10.35
C SER A 105 16.93 -6.24 10.78
N SER A 106 16.56 -6.10 12.06
CA SER A 106 15.18 -6.27 12.58
C SER A 106 15.01 -5.71 14.02
N PRO A 107 13.95 -4.92 14.32
CA PRO A 107 13.54 -4.53 15.68
C PRO A 107 12.13 -5.05 16.09
N GLY A 108 11.65 -4.76 17.32
CA GLY A 108 10.31 -5.14 17.86
C GLY A 108 9.83 -4.24 19.04
N TYR A 109 8.58 -4.37 19.52
CA TYR A 109 7.83 -3.38 20.37
C TYR A 109 6.78 -3.98 21.38
N TYR A 110 5.98 -3.09 22.05
CA TYR A 110 4.74 -3.29 22.90
C TYR A 110 4.92 -3.60 24.42
N THR A 111 4.11 -3.22 25.45
CA THR A 111 2.70 -2.76 25.76
C THR A 111 1.67 -3.88 26.10
N SER A 112 0.60 -3.73 26.91
CA SER A 112 -0.17 -2.57 27.49
C SER A 112 -0.79 -2.86 28.92
N GLY A 113 -1.84 -2.15 29.39
CA GLY A 113 -2.69 -2.53 30.57
C GLY A 113 -3.45 -1.40 31.35
N LEU A 114 -4.75 -1.55 31.66
CA LEU A 114 -5.70 -0.50 32.18
C LEU A 114 -6.77 -0.99 33.22
N GLY A 115 -7.64 -0.09 33.75
CA GLY A 115 -8.89 -0.42 34.50
C GLY A 115 -9.82 0.78 34.89
N PRO A 116 -11.18 0.65 35.07
CA PRO A 116 -12.17 1.76 35.00
C PRO A 116 -13.29 1.84 36.11
N GLU A 117 -14.22 2.83 36.05
CA GLU A 117 -15.71 2.75 36.35
C GLU A 117 -16.49 4.10 36.10
N THR A 118 -17.81 4.20 36.41
CA THR A 118 -18.84 4.85 35.51
C THR A 118 -19.91 5.83 36.12
N TYR A 119 -20.83 6.35 35.26
CA TYR A 119 -22.13 7.08 35.44
C TYR A 119 -22.08 8.64 35.48
N GLY A 120 -23.12 9.43 35.08
CA GLY A 120 -24.54 9.16 34.75
C GLY A 120 -25.24 10.25 33.85
N LYS A 121 -26.57 10.48 33.95
CA LYS A 121 -27.43 11.10 32.88
C LYS A 121 -28.48 12.15 33.35
N LEU A 122 -28.85 13.14 32.51
CA LEU A 122 -30.24 13.68 32.34
C LEU A 122 -30.37 14.80 31.27
N GLY A 123 -31.39 14.71 30.41
CA GLY A 123 -32.07 15.83 29.69
C GLY A 123 -31.23 16.73 28.76
N VAL A 124 -31.41 16.76 27.44
CA VAL A 124 -32.34 16.05 26.52
C VAL A 124 -32.17 14.52 26.56
N GLU A 125 -32.89 13.76 25.72
CA GLU A 125 -32.47 12.40 25.36
C GLU A 125 -31.14 12.45 24.59
N VAL A 126 -30.09 12.72 25.34
CA VAL A 126 -28.72 12.40 24.99
C VAL A 126 -28.63 10.90 25.15
N PHE A 127 -28.83 10.16 24.05
CA PHE A 127 -28.90 8.71 24.06
C PHE A 127 -27.61 8.14 24.65
N GLU A 128 -26.47 8.66 24.18
CA GLU A 128 -25.14 8.39 24.74
C GLU A 128 -24.32 9.68 24.91
N ARG A 129 -23.53 9.74 26.00
CA ARG A 129 -22.58 10.80 26.31
C ARG A 129 -21.25 10.19 26.74
N VAL A 130 -20.18 10.54 26.04
CA VAL A 130 -18.82 10.05 26.29
C VAL A 130 -17.92 11.22 26.67
N GLU A 131 -17.33 11.17 27.86
CA GLU A 131 -16.31 12.14 28.32
C GLU A 131 -14.97 11.44 28.46
N LYS A 132 -14.00 11.83 27.63
CA LYS A 132 -12.62 11.30 27.60
C LYS A 132 -11.69 12.38 27.04
N PHE A 133 -10.43 12.41 27.45
CA PHE A 133 -9.38 13.21 26.82
C PHE A 133 -9.71 14.71 26.68
N GLY A 134 -10.37 15.29 27.68
CA GLY A 134 -10.78 16.70 27.71
C GLY A 134 -11.90 17.07 26.74
N VAL A 135 -12.60 16.09 26.16
CA VAL A 135 -13.75 16.30 25.28
C VAL A 135 -14.99 15.58 25.79
N THR A 136 -16.15 16.19 25.56
CA THR A 136 -17.44 15.49 25.58
C THR A 136 -17.85 15.24 24.14
N THR A 137 -18.38 14.04 23.87
CA THR A 137 -19.22 13.81 22.69
C THR A 137 -20.60 13.35 23.14
N GLU A 138 -21.65 13.90 22.55
CA GLU A 138 -23.05 13.53 22.79
C GLU A 138 -23.71 13.08 21.48
N LEU A 139 -24.49 12.00 21.54
CA LEU A 139 -25.41 11.58 20.49
C LEU A 139 -26.83 12.04 20.86
N ILE A 140 -27.48 12.82 19.99
CA ILE A 140 -28.86 13.29 20.19
C ILE A 140 -29.74 13.03 18.96
N GLY A 141 -30.97 12.62 19.20
CA GLY A 141 -32.06 12.72 18.23
C GLY A 141 -32.81 14.05 18.39
N ALA A 142 -33.48 14.51 17.33
CA ALA A 142 -34.38 15.67 17.39
C ALA A 142 -35.47 15.60 16.32
N ASP A 143 -36.73 15.53 16.75
CA ASP A 143 -37.90 15.47 15.87
C ASP A 143 -38.19 16.81 15.18
N ASP A 144 -37.82 17.93 15.80
CA ASP A 144 -38.14 19.27 15.33
C ASP A 144 -37.03 20.31 15.60
N SER A 145 -36.97 21.32 14.73
CA SER A 145 -35.94 22.37 14.78
C SER A 145 -36.05 23.28 16.00
N GLU A 146 -37.23 23.47 16.60
CA GLU A 146 -37.36 24.30 17.80
C GLU A 146 -36.74 23.59 19.00
N SER A 147 -37.03 22.29 19.20
CA SER A 147 -36.41 21.46 20.25
C SER A 147 -34.88 21.39 20.11
N PHE A 148 -34.36 21.17 18.89
CA PHE A 148 -32.92 21.16 18.64
C PHE A 148 -32.28 22.53 18.93
N ASN A 149 -32.82 23.62 18.38
CA ASN A 149 -32.27 24.96 18.60
C ASN A 149 -32.40 25.41 20.07
N ASN A 150 -33.44 24.98 20.79
CA ASN A 150 -33.60 25.20 22.24
C ASN A 150 -32.54 24.45 23.07
N TYR A 151 -32.25 23.19 22.73
CA TYR A 151 -31.20 22.42 23.41
C TYR A 151 -29.83 23.07 23.26
N ILE A 152 -29.51 23.44 22.03
CA ILE A 152 -28.28 24.12 21.61
C ILE A 152 -28.17 25.49 22.31
N SER A 153 -29.26 26.27 22.33
CA SER A 153 -29.34 27.53 23.09
C SER A 153 -29.11 27.33 24.59
N GLY A 154 -29.60 26.22 25.16
CA GLY A 154 -29.35 25.84 26.56
C GLY A 154 -27.87 25.56 26.88
N LYS A 155 -27.08 25.08 25.91
CA LYS A 155 -25.60 24.94 26.01
C LYS A 155 -24.87 26.29 25.80
N GLY A 156 -25.62 27.34 25.43
CA GLY A 156 -25.11 28.67 25.08
C GLY A 156 -24.65 28.81 23.63
N LEU A 157 -25.06 27.90 22.74
CA LEU A 157 -24.81 27.92 21.30
C LEU A 157 -25.95 28.61 20.54
N SER A 158 -25.66 29.24 19.41
CA SER A 158 -26.70 29.69 18.48
C SER A 158 -26.24 29.59 17.03
N PHE A 159 -27.07 28.98 16.19
CA PHE A 159 -26.86 28.95 14.74
C PHE A 159 -27.59 30.12 14.08
N SER A 160 -27.02 30.67 13.01
CA SER A 160 -27.64 31.75 12.25
C SER A 160 -27.30 31.64 10.76
N GLY A 161 -28.23 32.11 9.92
CA GLY A 161 -28.14 32.05 8.45
C GLY A 161 -27.90 30.64 7.92
N GLU A 162 -27.09 30.55 6.87
CA GLU A 162 -26.75 29.33 6.11
C GLU A 162 -26.36 28.13 7.00
N SER A 163 -25.66 28.35 8.12
CA SER A 163 -25.30 27.28 9.06
C SER A 163 -26.49 26.70 9.83
N LYS A 164 -27.58 27.46 10.02
CA LYS A 164 -28.84 26.94 10.55
C LYS A 164 -29.61 26.22 9.46
N ASP A 165 -29.75 26.84 8.29
CA ASP A 165 -30.50 26.28 7.16
C ASP A 165 -29.96 24.89 6.75
N LEU A 166 -28.64 24.74 6.70
CA LEU A 166 -27.95 23.46 6.43
C LEU A 166 -28.17 22.38 7.50
N ILE A 167 -28.47 22.74 8.76
CA ILE A 167 -28.78 21.78 9.83
C ILE A 167 -30.28 21.46 9.87
N ASP A 168 -31.15 22.46 9.69
CA ASP A 168 -32.60 22.27 9.57
C ASP A 168 -32.96 21.34 8.39
N GLU A 169 -32.08 21.20 7.39
CA GLU A 169 -32.19 20.17 6.34
C GLU A 169 -32.10 18.71 6.84
N TYR A 170 -31.63 18.44 8.06
CA TYR A 170 -31.52 17.08 8.63
C TYR A 170 -32.54 16.79 9.73
N ILE A 171 -33.04 17.82 10.40
CA ILE A 171 -33.95 17.67 11.55
C ILE A 171 -35.33 17.18 11.08
N GLY A 172 -35.95 16.30 11.86
CA GLY A 172 -37.23 15.67 11.48
C GLY A 172 -37.13 14.69 10.30
N LYS A 173 -35.92 14.27 9.94
CA LYS A 173 -35.63 13.13 9.05
C LYS A 173 -35.04 11.98 9.88
N ASP A 174 -34.78 10.86 9.23
CA ASP A 174 -34.12 9.68 9.81
C ASP A 174 -32.60 9.91 9.99
N TYR A 175 -32.26 10.86 10.87
CA TYR A 175 -30.89 11.27 11.18
C TYR A 175 -30.75 11.63 12.66
N SER A 176 -29.67 11.14 13.26
CA SER A 176 -29.14 11.56 14.56
C SER A 176 -28.04 12.60 14.39
N PHE A 177 -27.73 13.36 15.43
CA PHE A 177 -26.61 14.29 15.46
C PHE A 177 -25.57 13.88 16.49
N VAL A 178 -24.31 13.86 16.04
CA VAL A 178 -23.15 13.73 16.93
C VAL A 178 -22.57 15.12 17.18
N LEU A 179 -22.47 15.51 18.45
CA LEU A 179 -21.94 16.79 18.89
C LEU A 179 -20.70 16.57 19.75
N PHE A 180 -19.57 17.08 19.28
CA PHE A 180 -18.27 17.02 19.96
C PHE A 180 -17.89 18.42 20.47
N TRP A 181 -17.44 18.53 21.71
CA TRP A 181 -16.86 19.76 22.23
C TRP A 181 -15.72 19.52 23.22
N ILE A 182 -14.80 20.49 23.28
CA ILE A 182 -13.73 20.54 24.28
C ILE A 182 -14.37 20.97 25.61
N SER A 183 -14.35 20.07 26.59
CA SER A 183 -14.84 20.30 27.96
C SER A 183 -13.71 20.72 28.90
N ASP A 184 -12.50 20.17 28.74
CA ASP A 184 -11.26 20.65 29.36
C ASP A 184 -10.19 20.85 28.29
N LEU A 185 -9.77 22.11 28.12
CA LEU A 185 -8.81 22.51 27.08
C LEU A 185 -7.37 22.05 27.39
N GLU A 186 -6.99 21.89 28.66
CA GLU A 186 -5.64 21.46 29.01
C GLU A 186 -5.51 19.93 28.95
N GLU A 187 -6.53 19.18 29.37
CA GLU A 187 -6.59 17.73 29.14
C GLU A 187 -6.60 17.41 27.64
N PHE A 188 -7.42 18.11 26.84
CA PHE A 188 -7.45 17.97 25.39
C PHE A 188 -6.10 18.28 24.73
N LYS A 189 -5.39 19.32 25.20
CA LYS A 189 -4.01 19.60 24.74
C LYS A 189 -3.05 18.47 25.09
N ASN A 190 -3.13 17.89 26.28
CA ASN A 190 -2.21 16.82 26.71
C ASN A 190 -2.34 15.56 25.83
N HIS A 191 -3.56 15.21 25.40
CA HIS A 191 -3.80 14.04 24.52
C HIS A 191 -3.61 14.34 23.03
N THR A 192 -3.82 15.59 22.58
CA THR A 192 -3.60 15.96 21.16
C THR A 192 -2.16 16.37 20.84
N ILE A 193 -1.42 16.96 21.79
CA ILE A 193 -0.04 17.40 21.61
C ILE A 193 0.92 16.30 22.07
N SER A 194 0.94 15.20 21.32
CA SER A 194 2.04 14.24 21.39
C SER A 194 3.35 14.93 20.99
N GLU A 195 4.38 14.89 21.84
CA GLU A 195 5.74 15.41 21.54
C GLU A 195 6.52 14.55 20.51
N SER A 196 5.84 14.04 19.49
CA SER A 196 6.45 13.38 18.35
C SER A 196 7.17 14.40 17.45
N MET A 197 8.40 14.75 17.88
CA MET A 197 9.31 15.78 17.34
C MET A 197 9.56 15.74 15.81
N TRP A 198 9.08 14.71 15.11
CA TRP A 198 9.30 14.46 13.68
C TRP A 198 8.07 14.73 12.78
N SER A 199 6.86 14.83 13.33
CA SER A 199 5.64 15.07 12.54
C SER A 199 5.25 16.54 12.49
N MET A 200 5.66 17.26 11.44
CA MET A 200 5.26 18.65 11.15
C MET A 200 3.75 18.80 10.76
N ARG A 201 2.90 17.85 11.13
CA ARG A 201 1.46 17.84 10.93
C ARG A 201 0.79 17.22 12.16
N MET A 202 0.45 18.06 13.13
CA MET A 202 -0.42 17.65 14.24
C MET A 202 -1.83 17.46 13.67
N PHE A 203 -2.25 16.22 13.52
CA PHE A 203 -3.68 15.89 13.59
C PHE A 203 -4.05 15.85 15.07
N THR A 204 -5.34 16.02 15.40
CA THR A 204 -5.81 15.57 16.71
C THR A 204 -5.75 14.05 16.69
N ASN A 205 -4.99 13.44 17.62
CA ASN A 205 -4.99 11.99 17.77
C ASN A 205 -6.39 11.47 18.14
N ILE A 206 -7.13 12.29 18.88
CA ILE A 206 -8.54 12.10 19.20
C ILE A 206 -9.39 12.10 17.93
N GLY A 207 -10.13 11.00 17.74
CA GLY A 207 -11.23 10.86 16.78
C GLY A 207 -12.52 10.43 17.49
N VAL A 208 -13.66 10.80 16.91
CA VAL A 208 -14.98 10.37 17.36
C VAL A 208 -15.33 9.07 16.64
N TYR A 209 -15.63 8.02 17.39
CA TYR A 209 -16.19 6.77 16.88
C TYR A 209 -17.71 6.83 16.94
N VAL A 210 -18.37 6.34 15.89
CA VAL A 210 -19.80 6.05 15.87
C VAL A 210 -20.04 4.73 15.12
N SER A 211 -20.83 3.84 15.70
CA SER A 211 -21.42 2.69 15.02
C SER A 211 -22.90 2.96 14.78
N PHE A 212 -23.43 2.65 13.61
CA PHE A 212 -24.85 2.89 13.26
C PHE A 212 -25.34 1.94 12.15
N PRO A 213 -26.65 1.65 12.05
CA PRO A 213 -27.21 0.88 10.95
C PRO A 213 -27.14 1.65 9.64
N SER A 214 -26.67 1.01 8.56
CA SER A 214 -26.72 1.58 7.21
C SER A 214 -26.58 0.50 6.13
N GLU A 215 -27.40 0.56 5.07
CA GLU A 215 -27.27 -0.35 3.92
C GLU A 215 -26.03 -0.06 3.06
N ARG A 216 -25.52 1.17 3.12
CA ARG A 216 -24.45 1.72 2.25
C ARG A 216 -23.41 2.43 3.11
N ILE A 217 -22.19 2.61 2.59
CA ILE A 217 -21.20 3.44 3.29
C ILE A 217 -21.62 4.91 3.20
N TYR A 218 -21.59 5.62 4.33
CA TYR A 218 -21.99 7.02 4.48
C TYR A 218 -20.79 7.91 4.88
N TYR A 219 -20.82 9.18 4.49
CA TYR A 219 -19.92 10.18 5.05
C TYR A 219 -20.54 11.59 5.02
N PRO A 220 -20.64 12.29 6.18
CA PRO A 220 -21.35 13.58 6.32
C PRO A 220 -20.56 14.75 5.72
N MET A 221 -20.68 14.94 4.41
CA MET A 221 -19.96 15.98 3.67
C MET A 221 -20.70 17.29 3.55
N LYS A 222 -22.03 17.31 3.47
CA LYS A 222 -22.80 18.51 3.11
C LYS A 222 -22.65 19.64 4.11
N LEU A 223 -22.59 19.35 5.42
CA LEU A 223 -22.29 20.37 6.44
C LEU A 223 -20.87 20.98 6.34
N THR A 224 -20.01 20.47 5.46
CA THR A 224 -18.72 21.09 5.15
C THR A 224 -18.88 22.28 4.19
N SER A 225 -19.98 22.38 3.43
CA SER A 225 -20.24 23.49 2.50
C SER A 225 -20.27 24.87 3.14
N ALA A 226 -20.59 24.96 4.45
CA ALA A 226 -20.49 26.17 5.27
C ALA A 226 -19.08 26.80 5.34
N TYR A 227 -18.04 26.13 4.84
CA TYR A 227 -16.70 26.73 4.62
C TYR A 227 -16.55 27.50 3.30
N GLY A 228 -17.60 27.54 2.47
CA GLY A 228 -17.63 28.28 1.21
C GLY A 228 -16.50 27.87 0.25
N GLY A 229 -15.88 28.86 -0.39
CA GLY A 229 -14.80 28.64 -1.35
C GLY A 229 -13.48 28.09 -0.78
N LYS A 230 -13.37 27.79 0.53
CA LYS A 230 -12.14 27.22 1.11
C LYS A 230 -11.99 25.75 0.70
N THR A 231 -10.85 25.38 0.15
CA THR A 231 -10.48 23.96 -0.04
C THR A 231 -10.30 23.27 1.31
N ILE A 232 -11.09 22.23 1.57
CA ILE A 232 -10.96 21.37 2.75
C ILE A 232 -10.52 19.98 2.24
N PRO A 233 -9.26 19.55 2.51
CA PRO A 233 -8.84 18.19 2.24
C PRO A 233 -9.67 17.20 3.06
N VAL A 234 -10.24 16.18 2.41
CA VAL A 234 -10.92 15.05 3.03
C VAL A 234 -10.17 13.77 2.67
N GLN A 235 -9.92 12.90 3.63
CA GLN A 235 -9.35 11.56 3.40
C GLN A 235 -10.18 10.49 4.12
N LEU A 236 -10.67 9.50 3.37
CA LEU A 236 -11.45 8.37 3.89
C LEU A 236 -10.65 7.07 3.71
N TYR A 237 -10.54 6.30 4.79
CA TYR A 237 -9.97 4.95 4.80
C TYR A 237 -11.10 3.93 4.98
N ILE A 238 -11.67 3.50 3.86
CA ILE A 238 -12.77 2.52 3.85
C ILE A 238 -12.15 1.12 3.96
N ILE A 239 -12.33 0.44 5.07
CA ILE A 239 -11.92 -0.96 5.26
C ILE A 239 -12.76 -1.84 4.35
N GLY A 240 -12.11 -2.73 3.60
CA GLY A 240 -12.70 -3.47 2.49
C GLY A 240 -12.55 -2.76 1.13
N TYR A 241 -13.12 -3.37 0.10
CA TYR A 241 -13.16 -2.81 -1.25
C TYR A 241 -14.43 -1.98 -1.50
N ALA A 242 -14.29 -0.87 -2.22
CA ALA A 242 -15.37 0.05 -2.54
C ALA A 242 -15.03 0.85 -3.81
N GLU A 243 -16.02 1.13 -4.65
CA GLU A 243 -15.87 2.00 -5.82
C GLU A 243 -16.81 3.22 -5.65
N PRO A 244 -16.30 4.36 -5.16
CA PRO A 244 -17.13 5.55 -4.91
C PRO A 244 -17.65 6.21 -6.18
N GLU A 245 -18.95 6.45 -6.24
CA GLU A 245 -19.59 7.27 -7.27
C GLU A 245 -19.65 8.73 -6.81
N PHE A 246 -18.82 9.59 -7.41
CA PHE A 246 -18.85 11.02 -7.15
C PHE A 246 -19.96 11.70 -7.98
N TYR A 247 -20.78 12.53 -7.34
CA TYR A 247 -21.75 13.40 -8.00
C TYR A 247 -21.07 14.51 -8.82
N ASP A 248 -21.83 15.14 -9.72
CA ASP A 248 -21.27 15.90 -10.84
C ASP A 248 -20.46 17.14 -10.44
N GLU A 249 -20.78 17.84 -9.36
CA GLU A 249 -20.01 18.99 -8.85
C GLU A 249 -18.58 18.60 -8.44
N ILE A 250 -18.41 17.43 -7.83
CA ILE A 250 -17.08 16.88 -7.50
C ILE A 250 -16.42 16.29 -8.75
N LYS A 251 -17.17 15.53 -9.55
CA LYS A 251 -16.66 14.79 -10.71
C LYS A 251 -16.19 15.68 -11.86
N ASN A 252 -16.85 16.81 -12.09
CA ASN A 252 -16.46 17.84 -13.07
C ASN A 252 -15.41 18.83 -12.50
N SER A 253 -14.94 18.62 -11.27
CA SER A 253 -13.80 19.33 -10.72
C SER A 253 -12.48 18.83 -11.33
N LYS A 254 -11.32 19.35 -10.89
CA LYS A 254 -10.04 18.94 -11.49
C LYS A 254 -9.70 17.52 -11.08
N GLU A 255 -9.35 16.65 -12.03
CA GLU A 255 -8.92 15.26 -11.76
C GLU A 255 -7.82 15.19 -10.67
N SER A 256 -6.89 16.16 -10.64
CA SER A 256 -5.83 16.23 -9.62
C SER A 256 -6.30 16.59 -8.20
N TRP A 257 -7.61 16.78 -7.99
CA TRP A 257 -8.23 16.94 -6.67
C TRP A 257 -8.86 15.66 -6.14
N LEU A 258 -8.95 14.60 -6.95
CA LEU A 258 -9.53 13.31 -6.58
C LEU A 258 -8.50 12.20 -6.72
N SER A 259 -8.45 11.30 -5.74
CA SER A 259 -7.69 10.06 -5.85
C SER A 259 -8.40 8.94 -5.10
N VAL A 260 -8.62 7.82 -5.77
CA VAL A 260 -9.11 6.58 -5.18
C VAL A 260 -8.00 5.55 -5.35
N SER A 261 -7.58 4.92 -4.26
CA SER A 261 -6.51 3.91 -4.25
C SER A 261 -6.92 2.71 -3.42
N HIS A 262 -7.01 1.54 -4.05
CA HIS A 262 -7.25 0.28 -3.35
C HIS A 262 -5.91 -0.33 -2.93
N LEU A 263 -5.74 -0.52 -1.62
CA LEU A 263 -4.48 -0.83 -0.96
C LEU A 263 -4.67 -2.08 -0.11
N PHE A 264 -3.64 -2.94 -0.07
CA PHE A 264 -3.60 -4.08 0.84
C PHE A 264 -2.74 -3.74 2.04
N GLN A 265 -3.33 -3.83 3.23
CA GLN A 265 -2.63 -3.75 4.49
C GLN A 265 -2.23 -5.15 4.93
N LYS A 266 -0.93 -5.42 4.94
CA LYS A 266 -0.35 -6.66 5.43
C LYS A 266 0.08 -6.51 6.90
N ASN A 267 -0.17 -7.55 7.70
CA ASN A 267 0.21 -7.65 9.11
C ASN A 267 -0.08 -6.36 9.92
N TYR A 268 -1.31 -5.85 9.86
CA TYR A 268 -1.72 -4.75 10.73
C TYR A 268 -1.92 -5.28 12.13
N GLU A 269 -1.13 -4.80 13.08
CA GLU A 269 -1.33 -5.05 14.49
C GLU A 269 -2.34 -4.02 15.01
N ILE A 270 -3.54 -4.49 15.35
CA ILE A 270 -4.64 -3.65 15.83
C ILE A 270 -4.26 -3.12 17.22
N PRO A 271 -4.17 -1.79 17.40
CA PRO A 271 -4.05 -1.20 18.73
C PRO A 271 -5.30 -1.52 19.57
N GLU A 272 -5.12 -1.72 20.88
CA GLU A 272 -6.18 -1.99 21.86
C GLU A 272 -7.34 -0.99 21.74
N GLU A 273 -7.02 0.28 21.46
CA GLU A 273 -8.01 1.37 21.31
C GLU A 273 -8.84 1.28 20.00
N LEU A 274 -8.48 0.40 19.07
CA LEU A 274 -9.15 0.19 17.78
C LEU A 274 -9.81 -1.18 17.64
N GLU A 275 -9.71 -2.07 18.63
CA GLU A 275 -10.36 -3.39 18.61
C GLU A 275 -11.88 -3.29 18.43
N LYS A 276 -12.51 -2.29 19.07
CA LYS A 276 -13.93 -1.93 18.93
C LYS A 276 -14.34 -1.69 17.48
N PHE A 277 -13.49 -0.97 16.73
CA PHE A 277 -13.70 -0.64 15.32
C PHE A 277 -13.47 -1.85 14.40
N PHE A 278 -12.37 -2.59 14.58
CA PHE A 278 -12.08 -3.76 13.73
C PHE A 278 -12.96 -4.98 14.03
N GLY A 279 -13.51 -5.08 15.25
CA GLY A 279 -14.28 -6.22 15.76
C GLY A 279 -13.42 -7.39 16.27
N GLN A 280 -12.10 -7.21 16.37
CA GLN A 280 -11.13 -8.25 16.74
C GLN A 280 -9.81 -7.62 17.20
N SER A 281 -8.96 -8.43 17.83
CA SER A 281 -7.64 -8.06 18.35
C SER A 281 -6.48 -8.69 17.58
N GLY A 282 -5.26 -8.18 17.82
CA GLY A 282 -4.03 -8.78 17.30
C GLY A 282 -3.73 -8.45 15.82
N THR A 283 -3.08 -9.38 15.11
CA THR A 283 -2.52 -9.12 13.77
C THR A 283 -3.44 -9.60 12.64
N VAL A 284 -3.90 -8.67 11.80
CA VAL A 284 -4.81 -8.92 10.67
C VAL A 284 -4.18 -8.58 9.32
N ASN A 285 -4.82 -9.04 8.24
CA ASN A 285 -4.56 -8.61 6.87
C ASN A 285 -5.89 -8.19 6.25
N PHE A 286 -5.96 -7.02 5.61
CA PHE A 286 -7.20 -6.52 4.99
C PHE A 286 -6.93 -5.66 3.76
N VAL A 287 -7.95 -5.57 2.91
CA VAL A 287 -8.05 -4.57 1.85
C VAL A 287 -8.59 -3.27 2.44
N TYR A 288 -8.20 -2.12 1.92
CA TYR A 288 -8.91 -0.87 2.15
C TYR A 288 -8.87 0.03 0.92
N THR A 289 -9.85 0.92 0.80
CA THR A 289 -9.93 1.95 -0.22
C THR A 289 -9.65 3.32 0.40
N ASP A 290 -8.55 3.93 -0.03
CA ASP A 290 -8.07 5.26 0.34
C ASP A 290 -8.66 6.28 -0.65
N VAL A 291 -9.64 7.06 -0.21
CA VAL A 291 -10.29 8.12 -0.98
C VAL A 291 -9.79 9.47 -0.51
N LYS A 292 -9.23 10.27 -1.43
CA LYS A 292 -8.70 11.61 -1.17
C LYS A 292 -9.41 12.64 -2.03
N MET A 293 -9.92 13.69 -1.38
CA MET A 293 -10.60 14.81 -2.02
C MET A 293 -9.93 16.11 -1.58
N HIS A 294 -9.60 16.98 -2.55
CA HIS A 294 -8.95 18.27 -2.32
C HIS A 294 -9.70 19.39 -3.04
N VAL A 295 -11.02 19.41 -2.87
CA VAL A 295 -11.95 20.30 -3.57
C VAL A 295 -12.37 21.51 -2.70
N PRO A 296 -12.81 22.63 -3.30
CA PRO A 296 -13.48 23.71 -2.57
C PRO A 296 -14.74 23.21 -1.85
N ALA A 297 -14.95 23.65 -0.61
CA ALA A 297 -15.99 23.09 0.24
C ALA A 297 -17.42 23.39 -0.23
N ASN A 298 -17.64 24.49 -0.96
CA ASN A 298 -18.92 24.80 -1.59
C ASN A 298 -19.30 23.85 -2.75
N LEU A 299 -18.47 22.87 -3.08
CA LEU A 299 -18.85 21.73 -3.94
C LEU A 299 -19.39 20.54 -3.14
N PHE A 300 -19.40 20.61 -1.80
CA PHE A 300 -20.01 19.60 -0.93
C PHE A 300 -21.51 19.84 -0.78
N VAL A 301 -22.25 19.71 -1.88
CA VAL A 301 -23.70 19.97 -1.96
C VAL A 301 -24.56 18.83 -1.42
N GLU A 302 -24.00 17.62 -1.39
CA GLU A 302 -24.63 16.38 -0.90
C GLU A 302 -23.69 15.62 0.04
N ASP A 303 -24.27 14.76 0.89
CA ASP A 303 -23.53 13.77 1.64
C ASP A 303 -23.08 12.62 0.74
N PHE A 304 -21.99 11.97 1.11
CA PHE A 304 -21.31 11.04 0.24
C PHE A 304 -21.68 9.61 0.59
N TRP A 305 -22.31 8.94 -0.37
CA TRP A 305 -22.77 7.57 -0.24
C TRP A 305 -22.00 6.66 -1.21
N ILE A 306 -21.54 5.52 -0.72
CA ILE A 306 -20.65 4.62 -1.46
C ILE A 306 -21.19 3.19 -1.39
N GLU A 307 -21.23 2.51 -2.54
CA GLU A 307 -21.55 1.09 -2.57
C GLU A 307 -20.37 0.26 -2.03
N PRO A 308 -20.57 -0.58 -0.99
CA PRO A 308 -19.58 -1.57 -0.61
C PRO A 308 -19.43 -2.59 -1.74
N LYS A 309 -18.18 -2.83 -2.18
CA LYS A 309 -17.84 -3.82 -3.21
C LYS A 309 -17.15 -4.97 -2.50
N GLY A 310 -17.92 -5.98 -2.10
CA GLY A 310 -17.42 -7.06 -1.23
C GLY A 310 -16.07 -7.64 -1.67
N ASP A 311 -15.20 -7.94 -0.70
CA ASP A 311 -13.77 -8.26 -0.93
C ASP A 311 -13.51 -9.39 -1.96
N GLU A 312 -14.47 -10.27 -2.23
CA GLU A 312 -14.40 -11.24 -3.32
C GLU A 312 -14.15 -10.59 -4.70
N GLU A 313 -14.74 -9.42 -4.98
CA GLU A 313 -14.52 -8.68 -6.22
C GLU A 313 -13.07 -8.17 -6.31
N TYR A 314 -12.52 -7.67 -5.21
CA TYR A 314 -11.11 -7.29 -5.12
C TYR A 314 -10.18 -8.51 -5.28
N PHE A 315 -10.44 -9.61 -4.57
CA PHE A 315 -9.63 -10.81 -4.67
C PHE A 315 -9.71 -11.47 -6.05
N SER A 316 -10.81 -11.29 -6.79
CA SER A 316 -10.93 -11.62 -8.21
C SER A 316 -10.08 -10.67 -9.08
N LYS A 317 -10.30 -9.36 -8.99
CA LYS A 317 -9.64 -8.29 -9.76
C LYS A 317 -8.12 -8.24 -9.56
N TYR A 318 -7.64 -8.63 -8.38
CA TYR A 318 -6.22 -8.58 -7.99
C TYR A 318 -5.61 -9.96 -7.62
N GLN A 319 -6.28 -11.07 -7.98
CA GLN A 319 -5.83 -12.43 -7.63
C GLN A 319 -4.38 -12.68 -8.04
N THR A 320 -4.01 -12.30 -9.27
CA THR A 320 -2.67 -12.53 -9.83
C THR A 320 -1.60 -11.69 -9.13
N PRO A 321 -1.71 -10.35 -8.97
CA PRO A 321 -0.80 -9.56 -8.14
C PRO A 321 -0.61 -10.11 -6.72
N ILE A 322 -1.70 -10.47 -6.04
CA ILE A 322 -1.65 -10.98 -4.65
C ILE A 322 -0.96 -12.34 -4.60
N PHE A 323 -1.33 -13.28 -5.48
CA PHE A 323 -0.68 -14.58 -5.59
C PHE A 323 0.82 -14.44 -5.87
N ILE A 324 1.20 -13.52 -6.77
CA ILE A 324 2.60 -13.24 -7.10
C ILE A 324 3.33 -12.71 -5.87
N SER A 325 2.86 -11.65 -5.21
CA SER A 325 3.52 -11.06 -4.03
C SER A 325 3.66 -12.07 -2.87
N VAL A 326 2.61 -12.85 -2.58
CA VAL A 326 2.62 -13.84 -1.49
C VAL A 326 3.58 -15.00 -1.80
N ASN A 327 3.61 -15.49 -3.05
CA ASN A 327 4.38 -16.70 -3.42
C ASN A 327 5.70 -16.39 -4.13
N ILE A 328 6.16 -15.12 -4.14
CA ILE A 328 7.23 -14.67 -5.04
C ILE A 328 8.53 -15.47 -4.90
N GLN A 329 8.85 -15.92 -3.68
CA GLN A 329 10.03 -16.74 -3.40
C GLN A 329 9.96 -18.10 -4.11
N TRP A 330 8.81 -18.79 -4.02
CA TRP A 330 8.59 -20.08 -4.68
C TRP A 330 8.52 -19.94 -6.20
N ILE A 331 7.84 -18.90 -6.69
CA ILE A 331 7.78 -18.55 -8.11
C ILE A 331 9.20 -18.29 -8.65
N SER A 332 10.03 -17.58 -7.91
CA SER A 332 11.42 -17.28 -8.26
C SER A 332 12.31 -18.53 -8.29
N ILE A 333 12.18 -19.43 -7.30
CA ILE A 333 12.90 -20.72 -7.30
C ILE A 333 12.47 -21.57 -8.50
N LEU A 334 11.17 -21.65 -8.79
CA LEU A 334 10.65 -22.40 -9.93
C LEU A 334 11.17 -21.85 -11.27
N TRP A 335 11.18 -20.53 -11.45
CA TRP A 335 11.73 -19.91 -12.65
C TRP A 335 13.24 -20.09 -12.78
N LEU A 336 14.02 -19.95 -11.71
CA LEU A 336 15.46 -20.24 -11.72
C LEU A 336 15.74 -21.67 -12.21
N LEU A 337 14.99 -22.66 -11.71
CA LEU A 337 15.12 -24.06 -12.12
C LEU A 337 14.74 -24.28 -13.60
N ILE A 338 13.61 -23.72 -14.05
CA ILE A 338 13.13 -23.85 -15.44
C ILE A 338 14.09 -23.18 -16.41
N ILE A 339 14.41 -21.90 -16.20
CA ILE A 339 15.28 -21.12 -17.08
C ILE A 339 16.67 -21.76 -17.15
N SER A 340 17.23 -22.21 -16.02
CA SER A 340 18.54 -22.86 -16.01
C SER A 340 18.54 -24.21 -16.73
N ALA A 341 17.51 -25.04 -16.53
CA ALA A 341 17.38 -26.30 -17.27
C ALA A 341 17.26 -26.07 -18.79
N VAL A 342 16.46 -25.09 -19.23
CA VAL A 342 16.28 -24.73 -20.64
C VAL A 342 17.58 -24.19 -21.25
N SER A 343 18.23 -23.22 -20.59
CA SER A 343 19.50 -22.64 -21.05
C SER A 343 20.61 -23.67 -21.18
N SER A 344 20.66 -24.64 -20.27
CA SER A 344 21.66 -25.72 -20.29
C SER A 344 21.39 -26.72 -21.41
N VAL A 345 20.12 -27.07 -21.66
CA VAL A 345 19.73 -27.89 -22.83
C VAL A 345 20.08 -27.20 -24.14
N LEU A 346 19.75 -25.91 -24.28
CA LEU A 346 20.05 -25.11 -25.49
C LEU A 346 21.57 -24.95 -25.72
N ALA A 347 22.34 -24.62 -24.68
CA ALA A 347 23.80 -24.58 -24.75
C ALA A 347 24.38 -25.95 -25.12
N GLY A 348 23.77 -27.04 -24.63
CA GLY A 348 24.11 -28.41 -24.96
C GLY A 348 23.93 -28.70 -26.44
N PHE A 349 22.78 -28.35 -27.01
CA PHE A 349 22.53 -28.46 -28.46
C PHE A 349 23.49 -27.61 -29.30
N ILE A 350 23.78 -26.37 -28.91
CA ILE A 350 24.67 -25.48 -29.68
C ILE A 350 26.12 -25.99 -29.73
N ILE A 351 26.65 -26.51 -28.61
CA ILE A 351 28.06 -26.93 -28.52
C ILE A 351 28.26 -28.40 -28.91
N PHE A 352 27.38 -29.30 -28.49
CA PHE A 352 27.55 -30.75 -28.62
C PHE A 352 26.65 -31.38 -29.70
N TRP A 353 26.08 -30.59 -30.63
CA TRP A 353 25.15 -31.03 -31.68
C TRP A 353 25.47 -32.41 -32.29
N ASP A 354 26.70 -32.60 -32.78
CA ASP A 354 27.17 -33.82 -33.45
C ASP A 354 27.08 -35.07 -32.56
N GLN A 355 27.15 -34.89 -31.23
CA GLN A 355 27.13 -35.95 -30.22
C GLN A 355 25.70 -36.33 -29.78
N LYS A 356 24.66 -35.71 -30.36
CA LYS A 356 23.24 -35.92 -30.04
C LYS A 356 22.96 -35.76 -28.53
N PRO A 357 23.05 -34.53 -28.00
CA PRO A 357 23.05 -34.28 -26.56
C PRO A 357 21.74 -34.74 -25.90
N LYS A 358 21.87 -35.58 -24.87
CA LYS A 358 20.72 -36.17 -24.16
C LYS A 358 20.10 -35.11 -23.24
N ILE A 359 18.89 -34.63 -23.58
CA ILE A 359 18.15 -33.58 -22.86
C ILE A 359 18.24 -33.77 -21.33
N LYS A 360 17.89 -34.95 -20.79
CA LYS A 360 17.94 -35.26 -19.35
C LYS A 360 19.29 -34.95 -18.68
N VAL A 361 20.42 -35.17 -19.37
CA VAL A 361 21.77 -34.88 -18.84
C VAL A 361 22.00 -33.37 -18.75
N PHE A 362 21.61 -32.62 -19.78
CA PHE A 362 21.78 -31.17 -19.82
C PHE A 362 20.78 -30.44 -18.91
N SER A 363 19.54 -30.94 -18.76
CA SER A 363 18.61 -30.45 -17.74
C SER A 363 19.19 -30.63 -16.33
N LEU A 364 19.71 -31.83 -16.01
CA LEU A 364 20.34 -32.09 -14.71
C LEU A 364 21.59 -31.22 -14.47
N LEU A 365 22.37 -30.91 -15.50
CA LEU A 365 23.45 -29.92 -15.40
C LEU A 365 22.88 -28.54 -15.07
N GLY A 366 21.90 -28.04 -15.83
CA GLY A 366 21.26 -26.75 -15.58
C GLY A 366 20.71 -26.58 -14.16
N LEU A 367 20.06 -27.61 -13.62
CA LEU A 367 19.52 -27.57 -12.25
C LEU A 367 20.61 -27.32 -11.18
N SER A 368 21.87 -27.71 -11.40
CA SER A 368 22.96 -27.46 -10.44
C SER A 368 23.32 -25.97 -10.28
N ASN A 369 22.85 -25.09 -11.15
CA ASN A 369 22.98 -23.63 -11.03
C ASN A 369 22.24 -23.07 -9.80
N ILE A 370 21.28 -23.79 -9.20
CA ILE A 370 20.62 -23.37 -7.95
C ILE A 370 21.62 -23.18 -6.80
N PHE A 371 22.75 -23.89 -6.82
CA PHE A 371 23.81 -23.75 -5.83
C PHE A 371 24.84 -22.67 -6.20
N SER A 372 24.99 -22.35 -7.50
CA SER A 372 25.77 -21.25 -8.11
C SER A 372 26.23 -21.61 -9.53
N LEU A 373 26.65 -20.60 -10.29
CA LEU A 373 27.41 -20.79 -11.54
C LEU A 373 28.70 -21.62 -11.34
N ILE A 374 29.30 -21.57 -10.15
CA ILE A 374 30.50 -22.36 -9.81
C ILE A 374 30.14 -23.84 -9.67
N ALA A 375 29.04 -24.17 -8.97
CA ALA A 375 28.52 -25.52 -8.90
C ALA A 375 28.17 -26.06 -10.29
N PHE A 376 27.54 -25.23 -11.13
CA PHE A 376 27.27 -25.54 -12.54
C PHE A 376 28.55 -25.83 -13.34
N ALA A 377 29.59 -25.00 -13.22
CA ALA A 377 30.86 -25.21 -13.91
C ALA A 377 31.58 -26.49 -13.46
N ILE A 378 31.54 -26.80 -12.15
CA ILE A 378 32.11 -28.04 -11.58
C ILE A 378 31.32 -29.26 -12.06
N ALA A 379 29.99 -29.23 -12.03
CA ALA A 379 29.13 -30.31 -12.52
C ALA A 379 29.37 -30.57 -14.01
N SER A 380 29.41 -29.51 -14.82
CA SER A 380 29.73 -29.55 -16.25
C SER A 380 31.09 -30.20 -16.51
N CYS A 381 32.12 -29.82 -15.74
CA CYS A 381 33.44 -30.44 -15.81
C CYS A 381 33.46 -31.91 -15.37
N LYS A 382 32.61 -32.34 -14.43
CA LYS A 382 32.55 -33.74 -14.00
C LYS A 382 31.81 -34.62 -15.01
N VAL A 383 30.64 -34.18 -15.48
CA VAL A 383 29.72 -34.98 -16.31
C VAL A 383 30.16 -35.07 -17.78
N LEU A 384 30.67 -33.99 -18.36
CA LEU A 384 31.03 -33.94 -19.79
C LEU A 384 32.41 -34.55 -20.10
N GLY A 385 33.16 -34.95 -19.06
CA GLY A 385 34.43 -35.68 -19.19
C GLY A 385 35.59 -34.90 -19.81
N PRO A 386 36.77 -35.54 -19.98
CA PRO A 386 37.78 -35.10 -20.94
C PRO A 386 37.37 -35.53 -22.36
N GLU A 387 37.68 -34.69 -23.36
CA GLU A 387 37.55 -35.08 -24.77
C GLU A 387 38.54 -36.23 -25.08
N ASP A 388 38.01 -37.39 -25.48
CA ASP A 388 38.84 -38.56 -25.78
C ASP A 388 39.60 -38.33 -27.11
N LYS A 389 40.94 -38.40 -27.06
CA LYS A 389 41.83 -37.73 -28.03
C LYS A 389 41.79 -38.29 -29.46
N LYS A 390 41.02 -39.35 -29.74
CA LYS A 390 41.19 -40.19 -30.93
C LYS A 390 40.45 -39.76 -32.20
N GLU A 391 39.40 -38.94 -32.12
CA GLU A 391 38.60 -38.55 -33.31
C GLU A 391 38.29 -37.05 -33.43
N VAL A 392 39.27 -36.16 -33.23
CA VAL A 392 39.16 -34.76 -33.69
C VAL A 392 39.34 -34.70 -35.21
N LYS A 393 38.35 -35.20 -35.96
CA LYS A 393 38.25 -34.99 -37.41
C LYS A 393 38.23 -33.48 -37.71
N LYS A 394 38.86 -33.08 -38.81
CA LYS A 394 39.13 -31.67 -39.21
C LYS A 394 37.86 -30.95 -39.72
N GLN A 395 36.78 -30.99 -38.95
CA GLN A 395 35.41 -30.73 -39.39
C GLN A 395 34.97 -29.28 -39.14
N ASN A 396 34.94 -28.50 -40.23
CA ASN A 396 34.26 -27.20 -40.40
C ASN A 396 34.24 -26.25 -39.17
N THR A 397 35.42 -26.02 -38.59
CA THR A 397 35.61 -25.08 -37.47
C THR A 397 35.19 -23.65 -37.78
N THR A 398 35.19 -23.26 -39.07
CA THR A 398 34.79 -21.93 -39.54
C THR A 398 33.32 -21.61 -39.23
N LYS A 399 32.37 -22.52 -39.55
CA LYS A 399 30.94 -22.30 -39.21
C LYS A 399 30.72 -22.17 -37.70
N ARG A 400 31.39 -23.00 -36.89
CA ARG A 400 31.30 -22.92 -35.41
C ARG A 400 31.86 -21.61 -34.85
N ARG A 401 32.97 -21.11 -35.41
CA ARG A 401 33.51 -19.78 -35.05
C ARG A 401 32.55 -18.65 -35.43
N LEU A 402 31.93 -18.72 -36.60
CA LEU A 402 30.97 -17.70 -37.06
C LEU A 402 29.74 -17.62 -36.16
N ILE A 403 29.14 -18.77 -35.80
CA ILE A 403 27.97 -18.84 -34.89
C ILE A 403 28.35 -18.32 -33.50
N PHE A 404 29.51 -18.70 -32.97
CA PHE A 404 29.98 -18.19 -31.68
C PHE A 404 30.20 -16.67 -31.70
N LEU A 405 30.82 -16.14 -32.76
CA LEU A 405 31.01 -14.70 -32.94
C LEU A 405 29.67 -13.96 -33.02
N LEU A 406 28.69 -14.52 -33.73
CA LEU A 406 27.33 -13.97 -33.82
C LEU A 406 26.65 -13.92 -32.44
N ILE A 407 26.76 -14.97 -31.63
CA ILE A 407 26.20 -15.01 -30.27
C ILE A 407 26.86 -13.95 -29.38
N VAL A 408 28.18 -13.77 -29.47
CA VAL A 408 28.91 -12.72 -28.73
C VAL A 408 28.51 -11.32 -29.19
N ILE A 409 28.35 -11.10 -30.50
CA ILE A 409 27.88 -9.81 -31.03
C ILE A 409 26.45 -9.52 -30.57
N VAL A 410 25.52 -10.47 -30.68
CA VAL A 410 24.12 -10.30 -30.23
C VAL A 410 24.06 -10.03 -28.73
N TYR A 411 24.85 -10.74 -27.91
CA TYR A 411 24.97 -10.48 -26.48
C TYR A 411 25.47 -9.05 -26.21
N LEU A 412 26.58 -8.63 -26.84
CA LEU A 412 27.11 -7.27 -26.68
C LEU A 412 26.12 -6.19 -27.18
N SER A 413 25.36 -6.45 -28.24
CA SER A 413 24.30 -5.55 -28.71
C SER A 413 23.14 -5.45 -27.71
N LEU A 414 22.67 -6.57 -27.15
CA LEU A 414 21.64 -6.58 -26.11
C LEU A 414 22.10 -5.85 -24.84
N VAL A 415 23.37 -6.03 -24.45
CA VAL A 415 23.99 -5.30 -23.33
C VAL A 415 24.04 -3.80 -23.58
N ASN A 416 24.44 -3.36 -24.78
CA ASN A 416 24.44 -1.94 -25.13
C ASN A 416 23.01 -1.36 -25.15
N ILE A 417 22.03 -2.08 -25.71
CA ILE A 417 20.61 -1.66 -25.68
C ILE A 417 20.13 -1.52 -24.22
N PHE A 418 20.43 -2.48 -23.35
CA PHE A 418 20.09 -2.42 -21.92
C PHE A 418 20.70 -1.17 -21.24
N PHE A 419 22.00 -0.91 -21.46
CA PHE A 419 22.68 0.27 -20.89
C PHE A 419 22.22 1.61 -21.50
N ILE A 420 21.72 1.64 -22.74
CA ILE A 420 21.22 2.86 -23.39
C ILE A 420 19.81 3.21 -22.87
N TYR A 421 18.92 2.22 -22.69
CA TYR A 421 17.53 2.48 -22.36
C TYR A 421 17.25 2.62 -20.85
N LEU A 422 17.89 1.83 -19.96
CA LEU A 422 17.62 1.90 -18.50
C LEU A 422 17.80 3.31 -17.89
N PRO A 423 18.87 4.07 -18.18
CA PRO A 423 19.12 5.37 -17.55
C PRO A 423 18.05 6.44 -17.83
N SER A 424 17.21 6.22 -18.85
CA SER A 424 16.14 7.16 -19.22
C SER A 424 14.93 7.11 -18.28
N GLN A 425 14.72 6.00 -17.56
CA GLN A 425 13.52 5.76 -16.76
C GLN A 425 13.76 5.90 -15.24
N PHE A 426 14.92 5.48 -14.72
CA PHE A 426 15.14 5.34 -13.26
C PHE A 426 16.32 6.17 -12.75
N ARG A 427 16.08 7.47 -12.54
CA ARG A 427 17.14 8.50 -12.51
C ARG A 427 18.00 8.59 -11.23
N TYR A 428 17.63 7.96 -10.11
CA TYR A 428 18.29 8.21 -8.80
C TYR A 428 18.64 7.00 -7.92
N PHE A 429 18.06 5.80 -8.11
CA PHE A 429 18.19 4.71 -7.13
C PHE A 429 19.36 3.72 -7.38
N TYR A 430 20.01 3.79 -8.55
CA TYR A 430 20.53 2.57 -9.18
C TYR A 430 22.04 2.30 -9.17
N PHE A 431 22.90 3.11 -8.54
CA PHE A 431 24.36 2.83 -8.57
C PHE A 431 24.73 1.51 -7.88
N PHE A 432 24.16 1.23 -6.70
CA PHE A 432 24.43 0.00 -5.95
C PHE A 432 23.77 -1.26 -6.52
N GLU A 433 22.65 -1.11 -7.25
CA GLU A 433 21.99 -2.26 -7.92
C GLU A 433 22.56 -2.53 -9.32
N THR A 434 22.96 -1.50 -10.09
CA THR A 434 23.56 -1.72 -11.42
C THR A 434 25.00 -2.22 -11.34
N LEU A 435 25.80 -1.84 -10.33
CA LEU A 435 27.19 -2.30 -10.20
C LEU A 435 27.33 -3.85 -10.17
N PRO A 436 26.51 -4.60 -9.41
CA PRO A 436 26.32 -6.05 -9.55
C PRO A 436 26.13 -6.54 -10.99
N PHE A 437 25.24 -5.93 -11.76
CA PHE A 437 25.02 -6.26 -13.17
C PHE A 437 26.25 -5.93 -14.03
N VAL A 438 26.85 -4.74 -13.88
CA VAL A 438 28.08 -4.31 -14.57
C VAL A 438 29.20 -5.34 -14.35
N LEU A 439 29.42 -5.77 -13.11
CA LEU A 439 30.44 -6.79 -12.77
C LEU A 439 30.09 -8.17 -13.36
N THR A 440 28.83 -8.59 -13.26
CA THR A 440 28.35 -9.89 -13.77
C THR A 440 28.45 -9.97 -15.30
N PHE A 441 28.26 -8.86 -16.02
CA PHE A 441 28.28 -8.82 -17.49
C PHE A 441 29.66 -8.47 -18.08
N LEU A 442 30.44 -7.58 -17.46
CA LEU A 442 31.73 -7.13 -18.00
C LEU A 442 32.94 -7.87 -17.42
N VAL A 443 32.89 -8.32 -16.16
CA VAL A 443 34.05 -8.96 -15.51
C VAL A 443 33.92 -10.47 -15.54
N LEU A 444 32.74 -11.03 -15.25
CA LEU A 444 32.59 -12.49 -15.14
C LEU A 444 32.88 -13.25 -16.45
N PRO A 445 32.39 -12.85 -17.64
CA PRO A 445 32.65 -13.58 -18.87
C PRO A 445 34.12 -13.53 -19.30
N PRO A 446 34.84 -12.37 -19.25
CA PRO A 446 36.29 -12.34 -19.46
C PRO A 446 37.10 -13.08 -18.39
N ALA A 447 36.71 -13.04 -17.12
CA ALA A 447 37.40 -13.79 -16.05
C ALA A 447 37.27 -15.31 -16.26
N LEU A 448 36.07 -15.79 -16.60
CA LEU A 448 35.85 -17.19 -17.01
C LEU A 448 36.61 -17.52 -18.30
N PHE A 449 36.64 -16.61 -19.28
CA PHE A 449 37.39 -16.80 -20.52
C PHE A 449 38.91 -16.86 -20.30
N PHE A 450 39.47 -16.14 -19.32
CA PHE A 450 40.87 -16.27 -18.93
C PHE A 450 41.11 -17.59 -18.17
N ALA A 451 40.35 -17.83 -17.08
CA ALA A 451 40.52 -19.01 -16.23
C ALA A 451 40.33 -20.34 -16.99
N PHE A 452 39.38 -20.38 -17.93
CA PHE A 452 39.09 -21.57 -18.74
C PHE A 452 39.62 -21.48 -20.18
N GLY A 453 40.21 -20.36 -20.61
CA GLY A 453 40.87 -20.23 -21.91
C GLY A 453 42.16 -21.03 -22.03
N HIS A 454 42.75 -21.44 -20.90
CA HIS A 454 43.83 -22.44 -20.82
C HIS A 454 43.32 -23.82 -20.32
N SER A 455 42.00 -24.04 -20.29
CA SER A 455 41.40 -25.33 -19.94
C SER A 455 41.79 -26.40 -20.95
N LYS A 456 42.13 -27.59 -20.43
CA LYS A 456 42.32 -28.83 -21.24
C LYS A 456 41.01 -29.36 -21.85
N ARG A 457 39.89 -28.64 -21.73
CA ARG A 457 38.52 -29.02 -22.17
C ARG A 457 37.82 -27.85 -22.87
N PRO A 458 38.18 -27.55 -24.14
CA PRO A 458 37.67 -26.39 -24.85
C PRO A 458 36.18 -26.47 -25.20
N GLN A 459 35.57 -27.67 -25.32
CA GLN A 459 34.12 -27.79 -25.50
C GLN A 459 33.36 -27.43 -24.21
N THR A 460 33.76 -27.97 -23.05
CA THR A 460 33.15 -27.64 -21.74
C THR A 460 33.19 -26.15 -21.44
N THR A 461 34.31 -25.49 -21.75
CA THR A 461 34.47 -24.02 -21.57
C THR A 461 33.44 -23.24 -22.36
N LYS A 462 33.25 -23.58 -23.65
CA LYS A 462 32.27 -22.91 -24.52
C LYS A 462 30.84 -23.20 -24.09
N PHE A 463 30.57 -24.42 -23.61
CA PHE A 463 29.28 -24.80 -23.06
C PHE A 463 28.90 -23.95 -21.85
N ILE A 464 29.82 -23.75 -20.90
CA ILE A 464 29.59 -22.88 -19.74
C ILE A 464 29.33 -21.44 -20.18
N LEU A 465 30.12 -20.89 -21.10
CA LEU A 465 29.95 -19.51 -21.58
C LEU A 465 28.63 -19.30 -22.34
N VAL A 466 28.25 -20.23 -23.22
CA VAL A 466 26.97 -20.17 -23.94
C VAL A 466 25.79 -20.39 -23.00
N PHE A 467 25.92 -21.25 -21.98
CA PHE A 467 24.92 -21.38 -20.91
C PHE A 467 24.71 -20.06 -20.17
N THR A 468 25.77 -19.39 -19.72
CA THR A 468 25.64 -18.10 -19.01
C THR A 468 24.93 -17.06 -19.88
N ILE A 469 25.33 -16.92 -21.14
CA ILE A 469 24.68 -15.99 -22.09
C ILE A 469 23.18 -16.31 -22.25
N LEU A 470 22.82 -17.58 -22.48
CA LEU A 470 21.42 -17.98 -22.66
C LEU A 470 20.59 -17.84 -21.38
N PHE A 471 21.16 -18.17 -20.21
CA PHE A 471 20.53 -17.98 -18.91
C PHE A 471 20.20 -16.52 -18.66
N THR A 472 21.16 -15.62 -18.85
CA THR A 472 20.96 -14.18 -18.73
C THR A 472 19.90 -13.64 -19.70
N VAL A 473 19.95 -14.04 -20.97
CA VAL A 473 19.00 -13.57 -22.00
C VAL A 473 17.58 -14.09 -21.75
N LEU A 474 17.41 -15.37 -21.40
CA LEU A 474 16.10 -15.94 -21.10
C LEU A 474 15.52 -15.39 -19.79
N ASN A 475 16.34 -15.14 -18.77
CA ASN A 475 15.90 -14.48 -17.53
C ASN A 475 15.39 -13.05 -17.79
N TYR A 476 16.02 -12.30 -18.70
CA TYR A 476 15.55 -10.98 -19.11
C TYR A 476 14.21 -11.03 -19.87
N PHE A 477 14.01 -12.00 -20.78
CA PHE A 477 12.73 -12.16 -21.46
C PHE A 477 11.59 -12.61 -20.51
N VAL A 478 11.88 -13.47 -19.55
CA VAL A 478 10.89 -13.86 -18.52
C VAL A 478 10.58 -12.68 -17.58
N TYR A 479 11.58 -11.89 -17.18
CA TYR A 479 11.37 -10.63 -16.45
C TYR A 479 10.41 -9.70 -17.21
N ALA A 480 10.68 -9.42 -18.48
CA ALA A 480 9.87 -8.51 -19.29
C ALA A 480 8.44 -9.03 -19.49
N GLY A 481 8.28 -10.34 -19.74
CA GLY A 481 6.97 -10.99 -19.86
C GLY A 481 6.14 -10.90 -18.58
N LEU A 482 6.73 -11.26 -17.43
CA LEU A 482 6.05 -11.18 -16.13
C LEU A 482 5.69 -9.75 -15.74
N LEU A 483 6.56 -8.76 -16.04
CA LEU A 483 6.26 -7.34 -15.79
C LEU A 483 5.12 -6.79 -16.68
N SER A 484 4.81 -7.46 -17.80
CA SER A 484 3.68 -7.11 -18.69
C SER A 484 2.36 -7.83 -18.36
N LEU A 485 2.38 -8.76 -17.39
CA LEU A 485 1.20 -9.47 -16.87
C LEU A 485 0.67 -8.88 -15.55
N ILE A 486 1.26 -7.78 -15.10
CA ILE A 486 0.95 -7.01 -13.89
C ILE A 486 0.82 -5.55 -14.30
#